data_AF-A0A536IK93-F1
#
_entry.id   AF-A0A536IK93-F1
#
_cell.length_a   1.000
_cell.length_b   1.000
_cell.length_c   1.000
_cell.angle_alpha   90.00
_cell.angle_beta   90.00
_cell.angle_gamma   90.00
#
_symmetry.space_group_name_H-M   'P 1'
#
loop_
_entity.id
_entity.type
_entity.pdbx_description
1 polymer ?
#
loop_
_entity_poly.entity_id
_entity_poly.type
_entity_poly.pdbx_seq_one_letter_code
_entity_poly.pdbx_strand_id
1 'polypeptide(L)'
;WDIVRFCKERRIPAQGRGSAADSIVAYVLDITKVDPIKHDLLFERFLTEDSRTMPDIDLDIATNDREEVIQYVYAKYGERYAAMVCNVVTYRARSASREVAKALGFRAETIDRMAKSIDQYHVDPRGYPSSAQHPAYHHTDRASEHGWEEPRAMPDTVADLVEVFNEKERAR
;
A
#
# COMPACT_ATOMS: atom_id res chain seq x y z
N TRP A 1 10.68 -2.47 13.95
CA TRP A 1 11.86 -2.05 14.74
C TRP A 1 13.15 -2.10 13.91
N ASP A 2 13.48 -3.21 13.26
CA ASP A 2 14.77 -3.40 12.58
C ASP A 2 15.11 -2.34 11.51
N ILE A 3 14.15 -1.99 10.64
CA ILE A 3 14.30 -0.89 9.66
C ILE A 3 14.62 0.44 10.36
N VAL A 4 13.92 0.75 11.45
CA VAL A 4 14.13 1.98 12.23
C VAL A 4 15.51 1.98 12.88
N ARG A 5 15.96 0.82 13.40
CA ARG A 5 17.32 0.65 13.92
C ARG A 5 18.36 0.95 12.84
N PHE A 6 18.20 0.41 11.63
CA PHE A 6 19.10 0.69 10.50
C PHE A 6 19.14 2.19 10.20
N CYS A 7 17.98 2.85 10.11
CA CYS A 7 17.92 4.30 9.89
C CYS A 7 18.69 5.07 10.98
N LYS A 8 18.53 4.70 12.25
CA LYS A 8 19.27 5.34 13.37
C LYS A 8 20.78 5.17 13.25
N GLU A 9 21.25 3.97 12.94
CA GLU A 9 22.68 3.67 12.78
C GLU A 9 23.29 4.47 11.62
N ARG A 10 22.52 4.71 10.56
CA ARG A 10 22.91 5.52 9.39
C ARG A 10 22.62 7.01 9.51
N ARG A 11 22.03 7.45 10.63
CA ARG A 11 21.57 8.84 10.84
C ARG A 11 20.56 9.33 9.81
N ILE A 12 19.73 8.42 9.31
CA ILE A 12 18.62 8.70 8.40
C ILE A 12 17.38 9.05 9.25
N PRO A 13 16.77 10.24 9.07
CA PRO A 13 15.52 10.58 9.74
C PRO A 13 14.39 9.62 9.33
N ALA A 14 13.80 8.96 10.34
CA ALA A 14 12.64 8.08 10.17
C ALA A 14 11.68 8.21 11.36
N GLN A 15 10.38 8.14 11.09
CA GLN A 15 9.32 8.29 12.09
C GLN A 15 8.09 7.46 11.68
N GLY A 16 7.57 6.65 12.60
CA GLY A 16 6.28 5.98 12.39
C GLY A 16 5.10 6.94 12.46
N ARG A 17 4.07 6.71 11.66
CA ARG A 17 2.88 7.57 11.59
C ARG A 17 1.57 6.80 11.81
N GLY A 18 0.47 7.53 11.86
CA GLY A 18 -0.86 6.95 12.07
C GLY A 18 -1.02 6.38 13.48
N SER A 19 -1.83 5.32 13.62
CA SER A 19 -2.13 4.69 14.90
C SER A 19 -0.91 4.05 15.58
N ALA A 20 0.20 3.83 14.86
CA ALA A 20 1.44 3.37 15.47
C ALA A 20 1.94 4.31 16.60
N ALA A 21 1.58 5.60 16.55
CA ALA A 21 1.91 6.57 17.60
C ALA A 21 1.20 6.31 18.93
N ASP A 22 0.09 5.57 18.92
CA ASP A 22 -0.71 5.27 20.10
C ASP A 22 -0.10 4.12 20.94
N SER A 23 0.96 3.48 20.43
CA SER A 23 1.62 2.33 21.07
C SER A 23 2.85 2.72 21.89
N ILE A 24 2.81 2.43 23.20
CA ILE A 24 3.95 2.63 24.10
C ILE A 24 5.15 1.75 23.69
N VAL A 25 4.89 0.57 23.13
CA VAL A 25 5.94 -0.32 22.64
C VAL A 25 6.62 0.29 21.41
N ALA A 26 5.84 0.88 20.49
CA ALA A 26 6.39 1.56 19.33
C ALA A 26 7.26 2.77 19.74
N TYR A 27 6.84 3.51 20.76
CA TYR A 27 7.62 4.60 21.34
C TYR A 27 8.94 4.12 21.96
N VAL A 28 8.91 3.09 22.82
CA VAL A 28 10.13 2.57 23.49
C VAL A 28 11.11 1.94 22.51
N LEU A 29 10.61 1.33 21.42
CA LEU A 29 11.45 0.81 20.33
C LEU A 29 11.93 1.90 19.36
N ASP A 30 11.58 3.15 19.63
CA ASP A 30 11.92 4.34 18.85
C ASP A 30 11.33 4.32 17.42
N ILE A 31 10.33 3.46 17.19
CA ILE A 31 9.55 3.41 15.95
C ILE A 31 8.77 4.71 15.80
N THR A 32 8.25 5.25 16.90
CA THR A 32 7.63 6.58 16.95
C THR A 32 8.33 7.45 18.00
N LYS A 33 8.39 8.77 17.76
CA LYS A 33 8.91 9.75 18.73
C LYS A 33 7.83 10.36 19.63
N VAL A 34 6.59 9.91 19.52
CA VAL A 34 5.44 10.45 20.28
C VAL A 34 5.24 9.59 21.53
N ASP A 35 5.28 10.20 22.70
CA ASP A 35 4.99 9.53 23.97
C ASP A 35 3.46 9.42 24.16
N PRO A 36 2.86 8.22 24.03
CA PRO A 36 1.41 8.07 24.07
C PRO A 36 0.84 8.30 25.47
N ILE A 37 1.63 8.09 26.54
CA ILE A 37 1.16 8.31 27.92
C ILE A 37 1.10 9.81 28.20
N LYS A 38 2.15 10.54 27.80
CA LYS A 38 2.18 12.01 27.96
C LYS A 38 1.04 12.70 27.21
N HIS A 39 0.63 12.13 26.08
CA HIS A 39 -0.38 12.69 25.18
C HIS A 39 -1.77 12.04 25.31
N ASP A 40 -1.97 11.13 26.27
CA ASP A 40 -3.24 10.42 26.51
C ASP A 40 -3.81 9.78 25.23
N LEU A 41 -2.94 9.11 24.47
CA LEU A 41 -3.31 8.45 23.22
C LEU A 41 -3.91 7.07 23.48
N LEU A 42 -4.94 6.71 22.71
CA LEU A 42 -5.71 5.47 22.88
C LEU A 42 -5.06 4.30 22.14
N PHE A 43 -4.43 3.38 22.87
CA PHE A 43 -3.77 2.19 22.31
C PHE A 43 -4.70 1.35 21.43
N GLU A 44 -5.97 1.26 21.80
CA GLU A 44 -7.00 0.47 21.11
C GLU A 44 -7.24 0.93 19.67
N ARG A 45 -6.82 2.14 19.29
CA ARG A 45 -6.84 2.56 17.88
C ARG A 45 -5.80 1.86 17.03
N PHE A 46 -4.73 1.39 17.64
CA PHE A 46 -3.65 0.66 17.00
C PHE A 46 -3.94 -0.83 16.98
N LEU A 47 -4.32 -1.39 18.13
CA LEU A 47 -4.58 -2.83 18.29
C LEU A 47 -5.62 -3.07 19.38
N THR A 48 -6.63 -3.88 19.08
CA THR A 48 -7.64 -4.35 20.05
C THR A 48 -7.64 -5.86 20.15
N GLU A 49 -8.03 -6.40 21.31
CA GLU A 49 -8.17 -7.85 21.50
C GLU A 49 -9.18 -8.49 20.54
N ASP A 50 -10.25 -7.76 20.20
CA ASP A 50 -11.29 -8.23 19.28
C ASP A 50 -10.90 -8.08 17.79
N SER A 51 -9.81 -7.38 17.49
CA SER A 51 -9.41 -7.15 16.09
C SER A 51 -8.71 -8.38 15.53
N ARG A 52 -9.24 -8.90 14.42
CA ARG A 52 -8.63 -9.99 13.65
C ARG A 52 -7.72 -9.49 12.54
N THR A 53 -7.49 -8.18 12.43
CA THR A 53 -6.66 -7.61 11.37
C THR A 53 -5.25 -7.34 11.87
N MET A 54 -4.26 -7.69 11.06
CA MET A 54 -2.87 -7.32 11.29
C MET A 54 -2.72 -5.79 11.38
N PRO A 55 -2.09 -5.24 12.42
CA PRO A 55 -1.87 -3.80 12.52
C PRO A 55 -0.87 -3.35 11.46
N ASP A 56 -1.14 -2.20 10.84
CA ASP A 56 -0.26 -1.59 9.83
C ASP A 56 0.62 -0.51 10.46
N ILE A 57 1.90 -0.47 10.09
CA ILE A 57 2.87 0.51 10.59
C ILE A 57 3.56 1.16 9.38
N ASP A 58 3.13 2.38 9.08
CA ASP A 58 3.79 3.24 8.10
C ASP A 58 4.99 3.96 8.72
N LEU A 59 6.11 3.99 7.99
CA LEU A 59 7.30 4.78 8.34
C LEU A 59 7.50 5.91 7.32
N ASP A 60 7.53 7.14 7.80
CA ASP A 60 7.99 8.29 7.04
C ASP A 60 9.53 8.36 7.11
N ILE A 61 10.19 8.28 5.96
CA ILE A 61 11.66 8.28 5.81
C ILE A 61 12.06 9.48 4.95
N ALA A 62 13.18 10.12 5.29
CA ALA A 62 13.75 11.22 4.50
C ALA A 62 13.88 10.84 3.01
N THR A 63 13.35 11.68 2.12
CA THR A 63 13.21 11.35 0.69
C THR A 63 14.53 11.01 0.01
N ASN A 64 15.60 11.75 0.33
CA ASN A 64 16.91 11.56 -0.29
C ASN A 64 17.58 10.25 0.12
N ASP A 65 17.22 9.72 1.29
CA ASP A 65 17.85 8.53 1.89
C ASP A 65 16.94 7.29 1.82
N ARG A 66 15.69 7.45 1.37
CA ARG A 66 14.69 6.39 1.31
C ARG A 66 15.18 5.19 0.47
N GLU A 67 15.89 5.46 -0.61
CA GLU A 67 16.42 4.42 -1.48
C GLU A 67 17.41 3.52 -0.73
N GLU A 68 18.28 4.08 0.11
CA GLU A 68 19.22 3.29 0.92
C GLU A 68 18.49 2.31 1.85
N VAL A 69 17.39 2.76 2.45
CA VAL A 69 16.56 1.91 3.32
C VAL A 69 15.84 0.82 2.53
N ILE A 70 15.37 1.12 1.33
CA ILE A 70 14.78 0.12 0.43
C ILE A 70 15.83 -0.95 0.10
N GLN A 71 17.03 -0.54 -0.30
CA GLN A 71 18.12 -1.47 -0.61
C GLN A 71 18.52 -2.33 0.60
N TYR A 72 18.48 -1.78 1.82
CA TYR A 72 18.67 -2.56 3.04
C TYR A 72 17.64 -3.69 3.18
N VAL A 73 16.35 -3.39 2.94
CA VAL A 73 15.28 -4.40 2.99
C VAL A 73 15.51 -5.48 1.93
N TYR A 74 15.82 -5.09 0.70
CA TYR A 74 16.11 -6.05 -0.38
C TYR A 74 17.31 -6.92 -0.06
N ALA A 75 18.41 -6.35 0.42
CA ALA A 75 19.61 -7.11 0.77
C ALA A 75 19.38 -8.09 1.93
N LYS A 76 18.52 -7.70 2.90
CA LYS A 76 18.26 -8.50 4.09
C LYS A 76 17.28 -9.65 3.84
N TYR A 77 16.18 -9.38 3.14
CA TYR A 77 15.10 -10.35 2.94
C TYR A 77 15.19 -11.06 1.58
N GLY A 78 15.96 -10.52 0.64
CA GLY A 78 16.13 -11.07 -0.70
C GLY A 78 15.00 -10.69 -1.65
N GLU A 79 15.32 -10.58 -2.94
CA GLU A 79 14.38 -10.19 -4.01
C GLU A 79 13.19 -11.15 -4.16
N ARG A 80 13.36 -12.41 -3.73
CA ARG A 80 12.26 -13.40 -3.73
C ARG A 80 11.17 -13.08 -2.71
N TYR A 81 11.49 -12.34 -1.64
CA TYR A 81 10.59 -12.12 -0.49
C TYR A 81 10.27 -10.65 -0.23
N ALA A 82 10.89 -9.73 -0.97
CA ALA A 82 10.64 -8.29 -0.87
C ALA A 82 10.33 -7.70 -2.25
N ALA A 83 9.27 -6.90 -2.34
CA ALA A 83 8.89 -6.20 -3.55
C ALA A 83 8.20 -4.88 -3.22
N MET A 84 8.28 -3.91 -4.13
CA MET A 84 7.50 -2.68 -4.04
C MET A 84 6.07 -2.94 -4.51
N VAL A 85 5.09 -2.43 -3.76
CA VAL A 85 3.69 -2.44 -4.19
C VAL A 85 3.50 -1.35 -5.25
N CYS A 86 2.89 -1.70 -6.38
CA CYS A 86 2.56 -0.75 -7.44
C CYS A 86 1.11 -0.26 -7.32
N ASN A 87 0.89 0.98 -7.72
CA ASN A 87 -0.45 1.53 -7.86
C ASN A 87 -0.89 1.43 -9.32
N VAL A 88 -2.09 0.88 -9.57
CA VAL A 88 -2.67 0.80 -10.91
C VAL A 88 -3.50 2.05 -11.17
N VAL A 89 -2.95 2.96 -11.97
CA VAL A 89 -3.63 4.20 -12.34
C VAL A 89 -4.59 3.94 -13.50
N THR A 90 -5.89 4.11 -13.26
CA THR A 90 -6.94 4.00 -14.29
C THR A 90 -7.38 5.36 -14.82
N TYR A 91 -7.89 5.39 -16.06
CA TYR A 91 -8.50 6.59 -16.61
C TYR A 91 -9.75 6.97 -15.82
N ARG A 92 -9.76 8.20 -15.31
CA ARG A 92 -10.94 8.84 -14.71
C ARG A 92 -11.61 9.70 -15.77
N ALA A 93 -12.89 10.04 -15.59
CA ALA A 93 -13.67 10.80 -16.59
C ALA A 93 -12.92 12.02 -17.15
N ARG A 94 -12.22 12.76 -16.28
CA ARG A 94 -11.42 13.92 -16.65
C ARG A 94 -10.15 13.59 -17.45
N SER A 95 -9.43 12.52 -17.13
CA SER A 95 -8.25 12.12 -17.93
C SER A 95 -8.65 11.41 -19.23
N ALA A 96 -9.68 10.56 -19.18
CA ALA A 96 -10.25 9.90 -20.35
C ALA A 96 -10.72 10.90 -21.41
N SER A 97 -11.49 11.90 -20.99
CA SER A 97 -12.00 12.95 -21.89
C SER A 97 -10.88 13.78 -22.51
N ARG A 98 -9.81 14.06 -21.77
CA ARG A 98 -8.62 14.74 -22.30
C ARG A 98 -7.94 13.93 -23.40
N GLU A 99 -7.72 12.64 -23.17
CA GLU A 99 -7.06 11.77 -24.15
C GLU A 99 -7.91 11.58 -25.41
N VAL A 100 -9.23 11.40 -25.28
CA VAL A 100 -10.14 11.32 -26.43
C VAL A 100 -10.14 12.62 -27.23
N ALA A 101 -10.27 13.77 -26.57
CA ALA A 101 -10.29 15.05 -27.26
C ALA A 101 -8.95 15.39 -27.94
N LYS A 102 -7.83 14.95 -27.35
CA LYS A 102 -6.51 15.04 -27.97
C LYS A 102 -6.45 14.19 -29.24
N ALA A 103 -6.93 12.95 -29.19
CA ALA A 103 -6.97 12.05 -30.36
C ALA A 103 -7.87 12.60 -31.49
N LEU A 104 -8.94 13.30 -31.14
CA LEU A 104 -9.85 13.97 -32.08
C LEU A 104 -9.31 15.31 -32.63
N GLY A 105 -8.12 15.73 -32.22
CA GLY A 105 -7.46 16.94 -32.76
C GLY A 105 -7.98 18.26 -32.19
N PHE A 106 -8.64 18.25 -31.02
CA PHE A 106 -9.04 19.49 -30.37
C PHE A 106 -7.83 20.29 -29.85
N ARG A 107 -7.96 21.62 -29.83
CA ARG A 107 -6.96 22.51 -29.24
C ARG A 107 -6.87 22.31 -27.72
N ALA A 108 -5.67 22.49 -27.17
CA ALA A 108 -5.41 22.36 -25.74
C ALA A 108 -6.33 23.21 -24.85
N GLU A 109 -6.68 24.44 -25.27
CA GLU A 109 -7.60 25.30 -24.50
C GLU A 109 -9.02 24.72 -24.45
N THR A 110 -9.49 24.15 -25.56
CA THR A 110 -10.80 23.48 -25.64
C THR A 110 -10.80 22.22 -24.78
N ILE A 111 -9.73 21.44 -24.85
CA ILE A 111 -9.53 20.24 -24.03
C ILE A 111 -9.59 20.60 -22.54
N ASP A 112 -8.86 21.63 -22.11
CA ASP A 112 -8.83 22.02 -20.70
C ASP A 112 -10.18 22.57 -20.20
N ARG A 113 -10.87 23.38 -21.03
CA ARG A 113 -12.23 23.85 -20.72
C ARG A 113 -13.22 22.70 -20.59
N MET A 114 -13.23 21.76 -21.53
CA MET A 114 -14.12 20.59 -21.51
C MET A 114 -13.81 19.67 -20.32
N ALA A 115 -12.53 19.44 -20.04
CA ALA A 115 -12.12 18.62 -18.91
C ALA A 115 -12.42 19.28 -17.56
N LYS A 116 -12.50 20.61 -17.48
CA LYS A 116 -12.92 21.35 -16.28
C LYS A 116 -14.44 21.35 -16.08
N SER A 117 -15.23 21.27 -17.16
CA SER A 117 -16.70 21.20 -17.06
C SER A 117 -17.22 19.82 -16.63
N ILE A 118 -16.37 18.80 -16.69
CA ILE A 118 -16.66 17.48 -16.12
C ILE A 118 -16.30 17.57 -14.64
N ASP A 119 -17.25 18.05 -13.83
CA ASP A 119 -17.13 18.08 -12.38
C ASP A 119 -18.23 17.25 -11.71
N GLN A 120 -17.85 16.64 -10.59
CA GLN A 120 -18.56 15.72 -9.71
C GLN A 120 -18.67 14.25 -10.13
N TYR A 121 -18.11 13.42 -9.25
CA TYR A 121 -18.15 11.97 -9.28
C TYR A 121 -19.34 11.51 -8.42
N HIS A 122 -20.28 10.77 -9.01
CA HIS A 122 -21.04 9.76 -8.26
C HIS A 122 -20.27 8.45 -8.41
N VAL A 123 -19.46 8.09 -7.41
CA VAL A 123 -18.89 6.74 -7.32
C VAL A 123 -20.03 5.90 -6.75
N ASP A 124 -20.56 4.90 -7.46
CA ASP A 124 -21.33 3.86 -6.78
C ASP A 124 -20.35 3.08 -5.90
N PRO A 125 -20.47 3.13 -4.56
CA PRO A 125 -19.54 2.45 -3.66
C PRO A 125 -19.53 0.93 -3.85
N ARG A 126 -20.53 0.37 -4.56
CA ARG A 126 -20.67 -1.06 -4.83
C ARG A 126 -19.96 -1.52 -6.11
N GLY A 127 -19.45 -0.58 -6.92
CA GLY A 127 -18.91 -0.86 -8.26
C GLY A 127 -17.42 -1.16 -8.31
N TYR A 128 -16.69 -1.01 -7.21
CA TYR A 128 -15.27 -1.36 -7.14
C TYR A 128 -15.02 -2.25 -5.93
N PRO A 129 -14.47 -3.46 -6.12
CA PRO A 129 -13.99 -4.24 -4.98
C PRO A 129 -12.89 -3.42 -4.31
N SER A 130 -13.08 -3.06 -3.04
CA SER A 130 -11.98 -2.50 -2.26
C SER A 130 -10.90 -3.59 -2.11
N SER A 131 -9.65 -3.21 -1.90
CA SER A 131 -8.58 -4.18 -1.59
C SER A 131 -8.96 -5.08 -0.41
N ALA A 132 -9.74 -4.59 0.55
CA ALA A 132 -10.26 -5.37 1.67
C ALA A 132 -11.32 -6.42 1.28
N GLN A 133 -11.93 -6.30 0.10
CA GLN A 133 -12.88 -7.29 -0.46
C GLN A 133 -12.17 -8.32 -1.34
N HIS A 134 -10.85 -8.21 -1.53
CA HIS A 134 -10.08 -9.19 -2.29
C HIS A 134 -9.97 -10.50 -1.48
N PRO A 135 -10.24 -11.69 -2.08
CA PRO A 135 -10.26 -12.98 -1.35
C PRO A 135 -8.98 -13.30 -0.58
N ALA A 136 -7.83 -12.80 -1.04
CA ALA A 136 -6.55 -12.90 -0.33
C ALA A 136 -6.54 -12.27 1.08
N TYR A 137 -7.51 -11.43 1.43
CA TYR A 137 -7.69 -10.88 2.78
C TYR A 137 -8.86 -11.53 3.54
N HIS A 138 -9.59 -12.47 2.91
CA HIS A 138 -10.65 -13.25 3.53
C HIS A 138 -10.13 -14.66 3.87
N HIS A 139 -9.52 -14.80 5.03
CA HIS A 139 -9.13 -16.12 5.56
C HIS A 139 -10.26 -16.67 6.44
N THR A 140 -10.93 -17.74 5.99
CA THR A 140 -12.07 -18.36 6.69
C THR A 140 -11.67 -19.41 7.73
N ASP A 141 -10.41 -19.88 7.73
CA ASP A 141 -9.95 -20.95 8.62
C ASP A 141 -8.74 -20.54 9.48
N ARG A 142 -8.88 -20.75 10.79
CA ARG A 142 -7.91 -20.41 11.86
C ARG A 142 -6.50 -20.99 11.66
N ALA A 143 -6.35 -22.05 10.89
CA ALA A 143 -5.04 -22.65 10.60
C ALA A 143 -4.20 -21.83 9.59
N SER A 144 -4.84 -20.92 8.84
CA SER A 144 -4.18 -20.06 7.86
C SER A 144 -3.76 -18.68 8.42
N GLU A 145 -4.03 -18.39 9.70
CA GLU A 145 -3.72 -17.11 10.36
C GLU A 145 -2.21 -16.80 10.45
N HIS A 146 -1.34 -17.77 10.16
CA HIS A 146 0.08 -17.49 9.99
C HIS A 146 0.43 -16.93 8.60
N GLY A 147 -0.51 -16.80 7.65
CA GLY A 147 -0.36 -16.02 6.42
C GLY A 147 0.74 -16.47 5.44
N TRP A 148 1.54 -17.47 5.79
CA TRP A 148 2.56 -18.06 4.94
C TRP A 148 1.96 -19.22 4.15
N GLU A 149 1.40 -18.93 2.97
CA GLU A 149 1.41 -19.93 1.90
C GLU A 149 2.87 -20.16 1.50
N GLU A 150 3.30 -21.41 1.30
CA GLU A 150 4.62 -21.67 0.72
C GLU A 150 4.77 -20.87 -0.59
N PRO A 151 5.93 -20.22 -0.84
CA PRO A 151 6.12 -19.44 -2.05
C PRO A 151 5.89 -20.33 -3.28
N ARG A 152 4.74 -20.14 -3.94
CA ARG A 152 4.50 -20.79 -5.24
C ARG A 152 5.58 -20.33 -6.19
N ALA A 153 6.16 -21.26 -6.95
CA ALA A 153 7.12 -20.92 -7.98
C ALA A 153 6.45 -19.90 -8.91
N MET A 154 7.09 -18.74 -9.07
CA MET A 154 6.64 -17.78 -10.08
C MET A 154 6.88 -18.38 -11.45
N PRO A 155 5.96 -18.21 -12.40
CA PRO A 155 6.16 -18.72 -13.74
C PRO A 155 7.38 -18.07 -14.39
N ASP A 156 8.23 -18.86 -15.03
CA ASP A 156 9.52 -18.42 -15.57
C ASP A 156 9.38 -17.59 -16.86
N THR A 157 8.17 -17.53 -17.45
CA THR A 157 7.91 -16.78 -18.68
C THR A 157 6.68 -15.87 -18.57
N VAL A 158 6.70 -14.81 -19.38
CA VAL A 158 5.57 -13.85 -19.49
C VAL A 158 4.29 -14.54 -19.98
N ALA A 159 4.41 -15.58 -20.81
CA ALA A 159 3.26 -16.34 -21.30
C ALA A 159 2.57 -17.09 -20.14
N ASP A 160 3.36 -17.73 -19.28
CA ASP A 160 2.85 -18.49 -18.15
C ASP A 160 2.26 -17.57 -17.06
N LEU A 161 2.84 -16.37 -16.88
CA LEU A 161 2.27 -15.32 -16.03
C LEU A 161 0.87 -14.88 -16.52
N VAL A 162 0.70 -14.69 -17.83
CA VAL A 162 -0.60 -14.33 -18.43
C VAL A 162 -1.65 -15.43 -18.23
N GLU A 163 -1.26 -16.70 -18.30
CA GLU A 163 -2.19 -17.81 -18.01
C GLU A 163 -2.64 -17.84 -16.56
N VAL A 164 -1.73 -17.64 -15.59
CA VAL A 164 -2.06 -17.57 -14.16
C VAL A 164 -3.00 -16.40 -13.83
N PHE A 165 -2.81 -15.25 -14.49
CA PHE A 165 -3.73 -14.12 -14.35
C PHE A 165 -5.11 -14.44 -14.94
N ASN A 166 -5.16 -15.07 -16.11
CA ASN A 166 -6.42 -15.45 -16.77
C ASN A 166 -7.20 -16.52 -15.99
N GLU A 167 -6.53 -17.50 -15.37
CA GLU A 167 -7.19 -18.48 -14.49
C GLU A 167 -7.79 -17.80 -13.25
N LYS A 168 -7.08 -16.86 -12.63
CA LYS A 168 -7.59 -16.08 -11.49
C LYS A 168 -8.79 -15.20 -11.86
N GLU A 169 -8.82 -14.65 -13.07
CA GLU A 169 -9.95 -13.87 -13.57
C GLU A 169 -11.17 -14.76 -13.85
N ARG A 170 -10.97 -16.02 -14.27
CA ARG A 170 -12.06 -17.00 -14.51
C ARG A 170 -12.62 -17.62 -13.22
N ALA A 171 -11.84 -17.64 -12.15
CA ALA A 171 -12.24 -18.18 -10.85
C ALA A 171 -12.92 -17.15 -9.93
N ARG A 172 -13.06 -15.89 -10.40
CA ARG A 172 -13.82 -14.82 -9.75
C ARG A 172 -15.19 -14.65 -10.38
#